data_AF-A0A7K1JVA4-F1
#
_entry.id   AF-A0A7K1JVA4-F1
#
_cell.length_a   1.000
_cell.length_b   1.000
_cell.length_c   1.000
_cell.angle_alpha   90.00
_cell.angle_beta   90.00
_cell.angle_gamma   90.00
#
_symmetry.space_group_name_H-M   'P 1'
#
loop_
_entity.id
_entity.type
_entity.pdbx_description
1 polymer ?
#
loop_
_entity_poly.entity_id
_entity_poly.type
_entity_poly.pdbx_seq_one_letter_code
_entity_poly.pdbx_strand_id
1 'polypeptide(L)'
;MQVFKGRLRLKPAATIVGTVVLVLVIYVGFLVVYRMLNQSLPPSPDADLSRDNETVVVIDLQDLRTVNNRLDAEVVVLPADSLVDEDGLLSSDVAVRLVSSLDFGERHFARGTIPAATDDTLVAAGDAQIWPFDVYTTGHLRAEVLAGSGPARHRVPARIEVIGSLGGWKVARDMSTASDGHEETVVTLKRARGTLAFDVGICLVLITLPAMALFVAIETVRGVKRFHPPLTTWFGTMLFAIVPLRNILPGAPPPGAWIDQALVLWVLVALVVAMVLYVEAWWKQSD
;
A
#
# COMPACT_ATOMS: atom_id res chain seq x y z
N MET A 1 52.38 -18.97 34.83
CA MET A 1 51.43 -18.01 34.22
C MET A 1 50.27 -18.80 33.60
N GLN A 2 49.25 -19.14 34.40
CA GLN A 2 48.05 -19.84 33.93
C GLN A 2 46.91 -18.83 33.84
N VAL A 3 46.49 -18.51 32.62
CA VAL A 3 45.35 -17.63 32.35
C VAL A 3 44.07 -18.46 32.39
N PHE A 4 43.33 -18.31 33.49
CA PHE A 4 42.01 -18.89 33.72
C PHE A 4 41.02 -18.33 32.68
N LYS A 5 40.73 -19.10 31.63
CA LYS A 5 39.70 -18.76 30.64
C LYS A 5 38.33 -19.14 31.20
N GLY A 6 37.78 -18.29 32.06
CA GLY A 6 36.43 -18.44 32.60
C GLY A 6 35.39 -18.32 31.49
N ARG A 7 34.90 -19.45 30.98
CA ARG A 7 33.67 -19.49 30.17
C ARG A 7 32.52 -19.08 31.08
N LEU A 8 31.95 -17.89 30.90
CA LEU A 8 30.69 -17.51 31.52
C LEU A 8 29.61 -18.51 31.06
N ARG A 9 29.33 -19.52 31.90
CA ARG A 9 28.11 -20.32 31.80
C ARG A 9 26.96 -19.45 32.31
N LEU A 10 26.37 -18.66 31.43
CA LEU A 10 25.08 -18.01 31.69
C LEU A 10 24.10 -19.09 32.14
N LYS A 11 23.47 -18.88 33.31
CA LYS A 11 22.45 -19.79 33.82
C LYS A 11 21.29 -19.84 32.81
N PRO A 12 20.66 -21.01 32.55
CA PRO A 12 19.63 -21.15 31.52
C PRO A 12 18.48 -20.13 31.67
N ALA A 13 18.11 -19.78 32.91
CA ALA A 13 17.12 -18.73 33.19
C ALA A 13 17.55 -17.33 32.75
N ALA A 14 18.84 -16.97 32.87
CA ALA A 14 19.35 -15.67 32.44
C ALA A 14 19.33 -15.53 30.90
N THR A 15 19.60 -16.62 30.17
CA THR A 15 19.45 -16.67 28.70
C THR A 15 17.99 -16.55 28.25
N ILE A 16 17.05 -17.19 28.96
CA ILE A 16 15.63 -17.10 28.63
C ILE A 16 15.12 -15.67 28.87
N VAL A 17 15.40 -15.09 30.04
CA VAL A 17 15.01 -13.72 30.37
C VAL A 17 15.65 -12.73 29.39
N GLY A 18 16.94 -12.91 29.06
CA GLY A 18 17.62 -12.08 28.06
C GLY A 18 16.97 -12.16 26.66
N THR A 19 16.54 -13.35 26.25
CA THR A 19 15.86 -13.54 24.95
C THR A 19 14.48 -12.87 24.95
N VAL A 20 13.69 -13.04 26.01
CA VAL A 20 12.38 -12.41 26.15
C VAL A 20 12.51 -10.89 26.14
N VAL A 21 13.46 -10.34 26.90
CA VAL A 21 13.74 -8.89 26.91
C VAL A 21 14.17 -8.41 25.53
N LEU A 22 15.03 -9.15 24.83
CA LEU A 22 15.46 -8.80 23.47
C LEU A 22 14.27 -8.75 22.50
N VAL A 23 13.40 -9.77 22.51
CA VAL A 23 12.19 -9.80 21.68
C VAL A 23 11.28 -8.64 22.03
N LEU A 24 11.09 -8.33 23.31
CA LEU A 24 10.26 -7.23 23.76
C LEU A 24 10.83 -5.86 23.35
N VAL A 25 12.15 -5.69 23.40
CA VAL A 25 12.85 -4.50 22.92
C VAL A 25 12.70 -4.35 21.41
N ILE A 26 12.87 -5.43 20.64
CA ILE A 26 12.66 -5.42 19.18
C ILE A 26 11.21 -5.06 18.86
N TYR A 27 10.25 -5.64 19.58
CA TYR A 27 8.82 -5.39 19.38
C TYR A 27 8.45 -3.94 19.70
N VAL A 28 8.84 -3.43 20.88
CA VAL A 28 8.59 -2.03 21.28
C VAL A 28 9.33 -1.08 20.33
N GLY A 29 10.56 -1.40 19.95
CA GLY A 29 11.33 -0.63 18.97
C GLY A 29 10.63 -0.56 17.61
N PHE A 30 10.12 -1.69 17.10
CA PHE A 30 9.32 -1.75 15.88
C PHE A 30 8.06 -0.89 16.00
N LEU A 31 7.32 -0.97 17.11
CA LEU A 31 6.14 -0.14 17.33
C LEU A 31 6.45 1.36 17.38
N VAL A 32 7.56 1.74 18.00
CA VAL A 32 8.01 3.14 18.05
C VAL A 32 8.38 3.62 16.66
N VAL A 33 9.19 2.86 15.92
CA VAL A 33 9.58 3.19 14.53
C VAL A 33 8.35 3.27 13.63
N TYR A 34 7.44 2.31 13.74
CA TYR A 34 6.18 2.31 13.00
C TYR A 34 5.36 3.56 13.33
N ARG A 35 5.19 3.91 14.62
CA ARG A 35 4.46 5.12 15.03
C ARG A 35 5.13 6.41 14.55
N MET A 36 6.46 6.47 14.54
CA MET A 36 7.20 7.63 14.04
C MET A 36 7.08 7.77 12.52
N LEU A 37 7.13 6.67 11.78
CA LEU A 37 6.98 6.65 10.32
C LEU A 37 5.54 6.83 9.87
N ASN A 38 4.59 6.37 10.70
CA ASN A 38 3.16 6.51 10.51
C ASN A 38 2.59 7.74 11.26
N GLN A 39 3.42 8.76 11.52
CA GLN A 39 2.88 10.08 11.81
C GLN A 39 2.05 10.48 10.60
N SER A 40 0.74 10.28 10.73
CA SER A 40 -0.26 10.69 9.77
C SER A 40 0.13 12.09 9.35
N LEU A 41 0.43 12.29 8.05
CA LEU A 41 0.37 13.65 7.53
C LEU A 41 -0.98 14.19 8.03
N PRO A 42 -1.02 15.45 8.52
CA PRO A 42 -2.30 16.05 8.89
C PRO A 42 -3.27 15.74 7.74
N PRO A 43 -4.54 15.38 8.06
CA PRO A 43 -5.55 15.26 7.02
C PRO A 43 -5.35 16.45 6.10
N SER A 44 -5.31 16.17 4.79
CA SER A 44 -5.08 17.19 3.76
C SER A 44 -5.72 18.51 4.21
N PRO A 45 -5.02 19.66 4.10
CA PRO A 45 -5.58 20.95 4.53
C PRO A 45 -7.03 20.98 4.11
N ASP A 46 -7.90 21.20 5.11
CA ASP A 46 -9.34 20.98 5.05
C ASP A 46 -9.83 21.36 3.65
N ALA A 47 -10.29 20.37 2.88
CA ALA A 47 -10.74 20.61 1.53
C ALA A 47 -11.71 21.78 1.58
N ASP A 48 -11.46 22.82 0.80
CA ASP A 48 -12.25 24.02 0.88
C ASP A 48 -13.58 23.76 0.19
N LEU A 49 -14.52 23.23 0.97
CA LEU A 49 -15.89 22.95 0.53
C LEU A 49 -16.74 24.23 0.50
N SER A 50 -16.14 25.41 0.73
CA SER A 50 -16.85 26.67 0.57
C SER A 50 -17.29 26.85 -0.88
N ARG A 51 -18.61 27.03 -1.04
CA ARG A 51 -19.28 27.32 -2.30
C ARG A 51 -19.22 28.82 -2.53
N ASP A 52 -18.04 29.36 -2.82
CA ASP A 52 -17.83 30.79 -3.15
C ASP A 52 -18.40 31.13 -4.55
N ASN A 53 -19.67 30.78 -4.78
CA ASN A 53 -20.43 30.96 -6.02
C ASN A 53 -20.00 30.08 -7.20
N GLU A 54 -19.16 29.07 -6.97
CA GLU A 54 -18.71 28.08 -7.95
C GLU A 54 -19.21 26.66 -7.60
N THR A 55 -19.33 25.80 -8.61
CA THR A 55 -19.67 24.39 -8.38
C THR A 55 -18.40 23.63 -7.98
N VAL A 56 -18.42 22.93 -6.84
CA VAL A 56 -17.27 22.15 -6.38
C VAL A 56 -17.53 20.67 -6.68
N VAL A 57 -16.66 20.06 -7.48
CA VAL A 57 -16.67 18.62 -7.75
C VAL A 57 -15.67 17.96 -6.82
N VAL A 58 -16.20 17.26 -5.84
CA VAL A 58 -15.43 16.55 -4.83
C VAL A 58 -15.16 15.13 -5.32
N ILE A 59 -13.91 14.72 -5.36
CA ILE A 59 -13.49 13.36 -5.72
C ILE A 59 -12.95 12.71 -4.43
N ASP A 60 -13.72 11.80 -3.84
CA ASP A 60 -13.30 11.02 -2.68
C ASP A 60 -12.61 9.74 -3.12
N LEU A 61 -11.34 9.57 -2.74
CA LEU A 61 -10.54 8.42 -3.15
C LEU A 61 -10.81 7.21 -2.25
N GLN A 62 -11.27 6.11 -2.85
CA GLN A 62 -11.67 4.90 -2.12
C GLN A 62 -10.57 3.82 -2.10
N ASP A 63 -10.22 3.28 -3.27
CA ASP A 63 -9.24 2.19 -3.37
C ASP A 63 -8.38 2.27 -4.64
N LEU A 64 -7.16 1.74 -4.59
CA LEU A 64 -6.25 1.67 -5.74
C LEU A 64 -5.96 0.21 -6.10
N ARG A 65 -6.51 -0.20 -7.25
CA ARG A 65 -6.24 -1.49 -7.88
C ARG A 65 -4.96 -1.40 -8.71
N THR A 66 -3.83 -1.59 -8.03
CA THR A 66 -2.46 -1.50 -8.57
C THR A 66 -2.20 -2.34 -9.82
N VAL A 67 -2.74 -3.57 -9.89
CA VAL A 67 -2.50 -4.48 -11.02
C VAL A 67 -3.17 -3.99 -12.31
N ASN A 68 -4.33 -3.34 -12.19
CA ASN A 68 -5.14 -2.90 -13.32
C ASN A 68 -5.01 -1.39 -13.58
N ASN A 69 -4.21 -0.67 -12.79
CA ASN A 69 -4.07 0.79 -12.86
C ASN A 69 -5.42 1.52 -12.75
N ARG A 70 -6.30 1.04 -11.86
CA ARG A 70 -7.62 1.63 -11.60
C ARG A 70 -7.67 2.23 -10.20
N LEU A 71 -8.07 3.48 -10.13
CA LEU A 71 -8.32 4.23 -8.91
C LEU A 71 -9.83 4.39 -8.77
N ASP A 72 -10.39 3.71 -7.79
CA ASP A 72 -11.81 3.76 -7.49
C ASP A 72 -12.05 5.01 -6.64
N ALA A 73 -12.98 5.84 -7.09
CA ALA A 73 -13.29 7.11 -6.47
C ALA A 73 -14.80 7.36 -6.48
N GLU A 74 -15.28 8.07 -5.48
CA GLU A 74 -16.66 8.53 -5.40
C GLU A 74 -16.70 10.00 -5.76
N VAL A 75 -17.50 10.36 -6.76
CA VAL A 75 -17.66 11.75 -7.18
C VAL A 75 -18.91 12.31 -6.55
N VAL A 76 -18.74 13.41 -5.80
CA VAL A 76 -19.82 14.19 -5.21
C VAL A 76 -19.81 15.57 -5.84
N VAL A 77 -20.97 16.00 -6.34
CA VAL A 77 -21.13 17.34 -6.94
C VAL A 77 -21.81 18.23 -5.92
N LEU A 78 -21.16 19.34 -5.57
CA LEU A 78 -21.70 20.41 -4.74
C LEU A 78 -22.01 21.59 -5.65
N PRO A 79 -23.27 21.76 -6.10
CA PRO A 79 -23.65 22.84 -7.01
C PRO A 79 -23.43 24.21 -6.37
N ALA A 80 -23.12 25.21 -7.20
CA ALA A 80 -23.10 26.61 -6.75
C ALA A 80 -24.47 27.02 -6.19
N ASP A 81 -24.50 27.95 -5.24
CA ASP A 81 -25.76 28.41 -4.63
C ASP A 81 -26.72 29.05 -5.65
N SER A 82 -26.21 29.53 -6.79
CA SER A 82 -27.04 30.02 -7.92
C SER A 82 -27.79 28.91 -8.68
N LEU A 83 -27.37 27.65 -8.54
CA LEU A 83 -27.95 26.47 -9.19
C LEU A 83 -28.87 25.67 -8.25
N VAL A 84 -29.13 26.18 -7.04
CA VAL A 84 -29.88 25.49 -5.99
C VAL A 84 -31.03 26.40 -5.51
N ASP A 85 -32.21 25.81 -5.28
CA ASP A 85 -33.39 26.50 -4.73
C ASP A 85 -33.34 26.56 -3.19
N GLU A 86 -34.24 27.30 -2.54
CA GLU A 86 -34.29 27.42 -1.07
C GLU A 86 -34.40 26.06 -0.34
N ASP A 87 -34.98 25.07 -1.00
CA ASP A 87 -35.14 23.69 -0.50
C ASP A 87 -33.88 22.80 -0.70
N GLY A 88 -32.78 23.34 -1.26
CA GLY A 88 -31.55 22.59 -1.53
C GLY A 88 -31.60 21.74 -2.81
N LEU A 89 -32.62 21.92 -3.66
CA LEU A 89 -32.82 21.19 -4.90
C LEU A 89 -32.24 21.92 -6.12
N LEU A 90 -31.80 21.18 -7.15
CA LEU A 90 -31.30 21.79 -8.38
C LEU A 90 -32.36 22.67 -9.08
N SER A 91 -32.03 23.93 -9.35
CA SER A 91 -32.91 24.89 -10.02
C SER A 91 -32.98 24.68 -11.54
N SER A 92 -32.02 23.96 -12.13
CA SER A 92 -31.94 23.62 -13.55
C SER A 92 -31.37 22.21 -13.78
N ASP A 93 -31.51 21.67 -14.99
CA ASP A 93 -30.82 20.44 -15.38
C ASP A 93 -29.31 20.69 -15.37
N VAL A 94 -28.55 19.84 -14.68
CA VAL A 94 -27.09 19.94 -14.60
C VAL A 94 -26.48 18.65 -15.11
N ALA A 95 -25.49 18.77 -15.96
CA ALA A 95 -24.69 17.63 -16.41
C ALA A 95 -23.23 17.85 -16.03
N VAL A 96 -22.67 16.87 -15.31
CA VAL A 96 -21.26 16.91 -14.91
C VAL A 96 -20.50 15.91 -15.73
N ARG A 97 -19.44 16.39 -16.37
CA ARG A 97 -18.51 15.57 -17.14
C ARG A 97 -17.15 15.64 -16.48
N LEU A 98 -16.69 14.50 -15.97
CA LEU A 98 -15.27 14.34 -15.66
C LEU A 98 -14.56 14.00 -16.95
N VAL A 99 -13.77 14.94 -17.43
CA VAL A 99 -12.83 14.69 -18.51
C VAL A 99 -11.62 14.03 -17.87
N SER A 100 -11.70 12.70 -17.72
CA SER A 100 -10.55 11.85 -17.48
C SER A 100 -10.05 11.35 -18.82
N SER A 101 -8.74 11.15 -18.97
CA SER A 101 -8.11 10.74 -20.24
C SER A 101 -8.70 9.49 -20.92
N LEU A 102 -9.56 8.71 -20.24
CA LEU A 102 -10.08 7.42 -20.71
C LEU A 102 -11.59 7.20 -20.50
N ASP A 103 -12.31 8.04 -19.76
CA ASP A 103 -13.78 7.94 -19.63
C ASP A 103 -14.43 9.28 -20.00
N PHE A 104 -15.46 9.20 -20.85
CA PHE A 104 -16.20 10.34 -21.40
C PHE A 104 -17.66 10.36 -20.91
N GLY A 105 -17.95 9.66 -19.81
CA GLY A 105 -19.28 9.62 -19.21
C GLY A 105 -19.76 10.99 -18.75
N GLU A 106 -20.89 11.43 -19.28
CA GLU A 106 -21.64 12.58 -18.75
C GLU A 106 -22.65 12.06 -17.71
N ARG A 107 -22.67 12.67 -16.53
CA ARG A 107 -23.63 12.37 -15.47
C ARG A 107 -24.72 13.44 -15.50
N HIS A 108 -25.95 13.02 -15.77
CA HIS A 108 -27.09 13.92 -15.88
C HIS A 108 -27.88 13.94 -14.58
N PHE A 109 -28.07 15.13 -14.02
CA PHE A 109 -28.92 15.40 -12.87
C PHE A 109 -30.10 16.26 -13.33
N ALA A 110 -31.31 15.75 -13.14
CA ALA A 110 -32.53 16.46 -13.52
C ALA A 110 -32.83 17.59 -12.53
N ARG A 111 -33.47 18.65 -13.01
CA ARG A 111 -34.03 19.71 -12.17
C ARG A 111 -34.89 19.12 -11.04
N GLY A 112 -34.78 19.70 -9.84
CA GLY A 112 -35.53 19.27 -8.67
C GLY A 112 -34.96 18.05 -7.94
N THR A 113 -33.75 17.61 -8.31
CA THR A 113 -33.04 16.51 -7.62
C THR A 113 -31.85 17.03 -6.82
N ILE A 114 -31.39 16.23 -5.86
CA ILE A 114 -30.12 16.43 -5.16
C ILE A 114 -29.09 15.56 -5.88
N PRO A 115 -27.94 16.11 -6.32
CA PRO A 115 -26.88 15.31 -6.92
C PRO A 115 -26.44 14.19 -5.96
N ALA A 116 -26.68 12.94 -6.36
CA ALA A 116 -26.21 11.78 -5.61
C ALA A 116 -24.73 11.54 -5.88
N ALA A 117 -24.04 11.03 -4.87
CA ALA A 117 -22.68 10.53 -5.04
C ALA A 117 -22.66 9.39 -6.05
N THR A 118 -21.66 9.38 -6.92
CA THR A 118 -21.54 8.41 -8.00
C THR A 118 -20.18 7.74 -7.97
N ASP A 119 -20.16 6.42 -7.95
CA ASP A 119 -18.93 5.65 -8.10
C ASP A 119 -18.36 5.86 -9.50
N ASP A 120 -17.06 6.15 -9.54
CA ASP A 120 -16.29 6.30 -10.76
C ASP A 120 -14.95 5.56 -10.65
N THR A 121 -14.40 5.20 -11.81
CA THR A 121 -13.12 4.51 -11.90
C THR A 121 -12.15 5.31 -12.75
N LEU A 122 -11.25 6.01 -12.06
CA LEU A 122 -10.20 6.79 -12.68
C LEU A 122 -9.04 5.87 -13.09
N VAL A 123 -8.28 6.31 -14.09
CA VAL A 123 -7.06 5.61 -14.50
C VAL A 123 -5.87 6.26 -13.83
N ALA A 124 -5.10 5.44 -13.11
CA ALA A 124 -3.88 5.85 -12.43
C ALA A 124 -2.72 5.03 -13.01
N ALA A 125 -1.94 5.64 -13.89
CA ALA A 125 -0.83 5.00 -14.56
C ALA A 125 0.33 4.79 -13.58
N GLY A 126 0.78 3.55 -13.46
CA GLY A 126 1.93 3.17 -12.65
C GLY A 126 2.42 1.77 -13.02
N ASP A 127 3.52 1.37 -12.40
CA ASP A 127 4.11 0.05 -12.58
C ASP A 127 4.14 -0.71 -11.24
N ALA A 128 3.23 -1.67 -11.11
CA ALA A 128 3.14 -2.54 -9.95
C ALA A 128 4.35 -3.52 -9.81
N GLN A 129 5.18 -3.67 -10.85
CA GLN A 129 6.36 -4.53 -10.79
C GLN A 129 7.46 -3.94 -9.91
N ILE A 130 7.48 -2.62 -9.68
CA ILE A 130 8.51 -1.91 -8.90
C ILE A 130 8.12 -1.82 -7.40
N TRP A 131 7.21 -2.68 -6.95
CA TRP A 131 6.83 -2.78 -5.54
C TRP A 131 8.08 -2.93 -4.64
N PRO A 132 8.17 -2.24 -3.49
CA PRO A 132 7.18 -1.35 -2.87
C PRO A 132 7.36 0.14 -3.22
N PHE A 133 8.25 0.46 -4.17
CA PHE A 133 8.57 1.83 -4.58
C PHE A 133 7.72 2.29 -5.76
N ASP A 134 6.58 1.63 -5.97
CA ASP A 134 5.62 1.92 -7.01
C ASP A 134 4.97 3.30 -6.80
N VAL A 135 4.79 4.00 -7.92
CA VAL A 135 4.18 5.33 -7.99
C VAL A 135 3.09 5.28 -9.04
N TYR A 136 1.92 5.81 -8.71
CA TYR A 136 0.79 5.90 -9.64
C TYR A 136 0.39 7.36 -9.79
N THR A 137 0.18 7.78 -11.03
CA THR A 137 -0.21 9.14 -11.35
C THR A 137 -1.46 9.11 -12.22
N THR A 138 -2.47 9.87 -11.82
CA THR A 138 -3.67 10.07 -12.63
C THR A 138 -3.36 10.96 -13.83
N GLY A 139 -4.17 10.86 -14.88
CA GLY A 139 -4.14 11.87 -15.95
C GLY A 139 -4.57 13.25 -15.42
N HIS A 140 -4.53 14.25 -16.30
CA HIS A 140 -5.08 15.57 -15.99
C HIS A 140 -6.59 15.43 -15.75
N LEU A 141 -7.02 15.55 -14.49
CA LEU A 141 -8.43 15.50 -14.12
C LEU A 141 -9.03 16.89 -14.33
N ARG A 142 -10.10 16.95 -15.11
CA ARG A 142 -10.87 18.16 -15.35
C ARG A 142 -12.35 17.87 -15.14
N ALA A 143 -13.04 18.75 -14.42
CA ALA A 143 -14.47 18.71 -14.28
C ALA A 143 -15.09 19.82 -15.13
N GLU A 144 -16.05 19.45 -15.96
CA GLU A 144 -16.87 20.41 -16.69
C GLU A 144 -18.32 20.25 -16.25
N VAL A 145 -18.92 21.36 -15.81
CA VAL A 145 -20.33 21.41 -15.43
C VAL A 145 -21.09 22.15 -16.52
N LEU A 146 -22.11 21.51 -17.06
CA LEU A 146 -23.01 22.03 -18.08
C LEU A 146 -24.37 22.25 -17.45
N ALA A 147 -24.80 23.51 -17.34
CA ALA A 147 -26.12 23.85 -16.83
C ALA A 147 -27.09 24.11 -18.00
N GLY A 148 -28.33 23.65 -17.87
CA GLY A 148 -29.41 23.82 -18.86
C GLY A 148 -29.73 22.55 -19.65
N SER A 149 -30.76 22.63 -20.49
CA SER A 149 -31.29 21.50 -21.25
C SER A 149 -31.25 21.76 -22.77
N GLY A 150 -30.92 20.74 -23.56
CA GLY A 150 -30.85 20.84 -25.02
C GLY A 150 -29.84 21.89 -25.54
N PRO A 151 -30.21 22.72 -26.54
CA PRO A 151 -29.30 23.69 -27.15
C PRO A 151 -28.98 24.90 -26.25
N ALA A 152 -29.65 25.05 -25.10
CA ALA A 152 -29.40 26.12 -24.14
C ALA A 152 -28.34 25.75 -23.06
N ARG A 153 -27.62 24.65 -23.24
CA ARG A 153 -26.54 24.24 -22.34
C ARG A 153 -25.39 25.24 -22.39
N HIS A 154 -24.97 25.71 -21.23
CA HIS A 154 -23.82 26.60 -21.07
C HIS A 154 -22.88 26.05 -20.00
N ARG A 155 -21.58 26.33 -20.16
CA ARG A 155 -20.54 25.86 -19.24
C ARG A 155 -20.52 26.74 -17.99
N VAL A 156 -20.48 26.10 -16.83
CA VAL A 156 -20.33 26.74 -15.52
C VAL A 156 -18.93 26.41 -15.00
N PRO A 157 -18.18 27.38 -14.46
CA PRO A 157 -16.90 27.11 -13.82
C PRO A 157 -17.09 26.13 -12.66
N ALA A 158 -16.19 25.15 -12.58
CA ALA A 158 -16.19 24.16 -11.53
C ALA A 158 -14.78 23.93 -11.01
N ARG A 159 -14.64 23.89 -9.69
CA ARG A 159 -13.40 23.57 -8.98
C ARG A 159 -13.38 22.09 -8.63
N ILE A 160 -12.21 21.46 -8.70
CA ILE A 160 -12.03 20.06 -8.30
C ILE A 160 -11.34 20.00 -6.95
N GLU A 161 -12.01 19.37 -5.99
CA GLU A 161 -11.43 19.07 -4.68
C GLU A 161 -11.26 17.57 -4.53
N VAL A 162 -10.02 17.10 -4.43
CA VAL A 162 -9.76 15.67 -4.22
C VAL A 162 -9.64 15.41 -2.72
N ILE A 163 -10.61 14.72 -2.14
CA ILE A 163 -10.61 14.33 -0.73
C ILE A 163 -10.32 12.84 -0.58
N GLY A 164 -10.33 12.37 0.66
CA GLY A 164 -10.09 10.98 0.95
C GLY A 164 -8.63 10.67 1.26
N SER A 165 -8.45 9.67 2.11
CA SER A 165 -7.15 9.09 2.40
C SER A 165 -7.19 7.62 2.04
N LEU A 166 -6.38 7.22 1.06
CA LEU A 166 -6.20 5.81 0.74
C LEU A 166 -5.32 5.15 1.80
N GLY A 167 -5.85 4.11 2.44
CA GLY A 167 -5.12 3.33 3.44
C GLY A 167 -3.78 2.84 2.88
N GLY A 168 -2.69 3.26 3.51
CA GLY A 168 -1.34 2.85 3.11
C GLY A 168 -0.74 3.59 1.91
N TRP A 169 -1.40 4.64 1.43
CA TRP A 169 -0.88 5.54 0.39
C TRP A 169 -0.72 6.97 0.91
N LYS A 170 0.29 7.65 0.39
CA LYS A 170 0.48 9.09 0.47
C LYS A 170 -0.05 9.69 -0.83
N VAL A 171 -1.09 10.49 -0.71
CA VAL A 171 -1.69 11.25 -1.80
C VAL A 171 -1.00 12.60 -1.89
N ALA A 172 -0.48 12.94 -3.06
CA ALA A 172 0.01 14.26 -3.39
C ALA A 172 -0.84 14.82 -4.55
N ARG A 173 -1.19 16.10 -4.49
CA ARG A 173 -1.94 16.79 -5.53
C ARG A 173 -1.09 17.89 -6.11
N ASP A 174 -1.10 17.99 -7.43
CA ASP A 174 -0.53 19.10 -8.14
C ASP A 174 -1.66 19.77 -8.93
N MET A 175 -1.88 21.05 -8.66
CA MET A 175 -2.91 21.84 -9.33
C MET A 175 -2.22 22.73 -10.35
N SER A 176 -2.71 22.72 -11.58
CA SER A 176 -2.19 23.54 -12.67
C SER A 176 -3.33 24.17 -13.44
N THR A 177 -3.11 25.35 -14.01
CA THR A 177 -4.09 25.98 -14.90
C THR A 177 -3.69 25.70 -16.34
N ALA A 178 -4.58 25.04 -17.09
CA ALA A 178 -4.40 24.78 -18.50
C ALA A 178 -4.37 26.06 -19.34
N SER A 179 -3.85 25.98 -20.57
CA SER A 179 -3.74 27.13 -21.48
C SER A 179 -5.08 27.77 -21.85
N ASP A 180 -6.18 27.03 -21.70
CA ASP A 180 -7.55 27.50 -21.92
C ASP A 180 -8.18 28.13 -20.67
N GLY A 181 -7.41 28.29 -19.59
CA GLY A 181 -7.83 28.94 -18.34
C GLY A 181 -8.52 28.03 -17.34
N HIS A 182 -8.63 26.72 -17.62
CA HIS A 182 -9.28 25.76 -16.75
C HIS A 182 -8.32 25.14 -15.73
N GLU A 183 -8.82 24.83 -14.54
CA GLU A 183 -8.05 24.11 -13.54
C GLU A 183 -7.96 22.62 -13.88
N GLU A 184 -6.73 22.10 -13.84
CA GLU A 184 -6.40 20.69 -13.99
C GLU A 184 -5.69 20.20 -12.75
N THR A 185 -6.18 19.08 -12.20
CA THR A 185 -5.60 18.47 -11.01
C THR A 185 -4.98 17.13 -11.37
N VAL A 186 -3.72 16.94 -11.00
CA VAL A 186 -3.02 15.65 -11.11
C VAL A 186 -2.82 15.09 -9.72
N VAL A 187 -3.36 13.89 -9.49
CA VAL A 187 -3.18 13.13 -8.25
C VAL A 187 -2.05 12.13 -8.43
N THR A 188 -1.06 12.20 -7.56
CA THR A 188 0.07 11.26 -7.46
C THR A 188 0.01 10.48 -6.16
N LEU A 189 0.10 9.16 -6.27
CA LEU A 189 -0.04 8.18 -5.21
C LEU A 189 1.30 7.48 -5.01
N LYS A 190 1.83 7.52 -3.79
CA LYS A 190 3.05 6.80 -3.39
C LYS A 190 2.77 6.00 -2.13
N ARG A 191 3.47 4.89 -1.88
CA ARG A 191 3.26 4.15 -0.62
C ARG A 191 3.57 5.00 0.60
N ALA A 192 2.71 4.91 1.62
CA ALA A 192 2.91 5.62 2.86
C ALA A 192 4.14 5.07 3.59
N ARG A 193 4.82 5.94 4.36
CA ARG A 193 6.02 5.54 5.13
C ARG A 193 5.70 4.45 6.16
N GLY A 194 4.52 4.47 6.76
CA GLY A 194 4.05 3.42 7.67
C GLY A 194 3.94 2.06 6.98
N THR A 195 3.38 2.01 5.76
CA THR A 195 3.31 0.80 4.94
C THR A 195 4.69 0.27 4.60
N LEU A 196 5.61 1.14 4.15
CA LEU A 196 7.00 0.75 3.87
C LEU A 196 7.70 0.19 5.12
N ALA A 197 7.42 0.71 6.31
CA ALA A 197 7.96 0.18 7.56
C ALA A 197 7.44 -1.24 7.85
N PHE A 198 6.16 -1.46 7.61
CA PHE A 198 5.53 -2.78 7.75
C PHE A 198 6.11 -3.77 6.73
N ASP A 199 6.32 -3.34 5.49
CA ASP A 199 6.96 -4.12 4.42
C ASP A 199 8.35 -4.61 4.84
N VAL A 200 9.17 -3.72 5.40
CA VAL A 200 10.50 -4.05 5.92
C VAL A 200 10.41 -5.09 7.04
N GLY A 201 9.40 -4.99 7.92
CA GLY A 201 9.14 -5.98 8.96
C GLY A 201 8.89 -7.37 8.41
N ILE A 202 8.01 -7.50 7.40
CA ILE A 202 7.74 -8.79 6.75
C ILE A 202 8.98 -9.31 6.00
N CYS A 203 9.72 -8.44 5.31
CA CYS A 203 10.96 -8.81 4.62
C CYS A 203 12.00 -9.36 5.60
N LEU A 204 12.14 -8.76 6.79
CA LEU A 204 13.04 -9.24 7.83
C LEU A 204 12.63 -10.64 8.32
N VAL A 205 11.34 -10.88 8.52
CA VAL A 205 10.83 -12.22 8.86
C VAL A 205 11.17 -13.21 7.75
N LEU A 206 10.91 -12.87 6.49
CA LEU A 206 11.21 -13.69 5.32
C LEU A 206 12.69 -14.05 5.20
N ILE A 207 13.61 -13.16 5.59
CA ILE A 207 15.06 -13.43 5.62
C ILE A 207 15.48 -14.24 6.85
N THR A 208 14.83 -14.01 8.00
CA THR A 208 15.20 -14.66 9.25
C THR A 208 14.89 -16.15 9.23
N LEU A 209 13.78 -16.55 8.61
CA LEU A 209 13.40 -17.96 8.47
C LEU A 209 14.47 -18.82 7.78
N PRO A 210 14.94 -18.52 6.56
CA PRO A 210 16.02 -19.27 5.90
C PRO A 210 17.36 -19.12 6.62
N ALA A 211 17.64 -17.96 7.25
CA ALA A 211 18.88 -17.79 8.01
C ALA A 211 18.95 -18.74 9.21
N MET A 212 17.84 -18.87 9.94
CA MET A 212 17.69 -19.83 11.05
C MET A 212 17.79 -21.27 10.55
N ALA A 213 17.15 -21.57 9.43
CA ALA A 213 17.22 -22.87 8.78
C ALA A 213 18.67 -23.24 8.40
N LEU A 214 19.38 -22.36 7.70
CA LEU A 214 20.78 -22.54 7.34
C LEU A 214 21.67 -22.68 8.57
N PHE A 215 21.46 -21.87 9.61
CA PHE A 215 22.22 -21.98 10.86
C PHE A 215 22.08 -23.37 11.48
N VAL A 216 20.86 -23.89 11.60
CA VAL A 216 20.61 -25.25 12.13
C VAL A 216 21.23 -26.32 11.22
N ALA A 217 21.09 -26.19 9.90
CA ALA A 217 21.64 -27.14 8.95
C ALA A 217 23.18 -27.20 9.01
N ILE A 218 23.84 -26.04 9.01
CA ILE A 218 25.30 -25.92 9.08
C ILE A 218 25.84 -26.51 10.39
N GLU A 219 25.23 -26.20 11.54
CA GLU A 219 25.66 -26.75 12.83
C GLU A 219 25.48 -28.27 12.92
N THR A 220 24.47 -28.81 12.24
CA THR A 220 24.23 -30.26 12.16
C THR A 220 25.28 -30.93 11.25
N VAL A 221 25.60 -30.35 10.09
CA VAL A 221 26.66 -30.85 9.19
C VAL A 221 28.04 -30.81 9.86
N ARG A 222 28.33 -29.76 10.65
CA ARG A 222 29.60 -29.61 11.38
C ARG A 222 29.75 -30.58 12.57
N GLY A 223 28.73 -31.39 12.87
CA GLY A 223 28.75 -32.35 13.98
C GLY A 223 28.68 -31.69 15.37
N VAL A 224 28.36 -30.39 15.45
CA VAL A 224 28.21 -29.68 16.73
C VAL A 224 26.89 -30.05 17.40
N LYS A 225 25.86 -30.32 16.60
CA LYS A 225 24.52 -30.74 17.04
C LYS A 225 24.14 -32.07 16.40
N ARG A 226 23.42 -32.91 17.15
CA ARG A 226 22.93 -34.21 16.67
C ARG A 226 21.77 -34.02 15.70
N PHE A 227 21.69 -34.92 14.71
CA PHE A 227 20.55 -35.01 13.82
C PHE A 227 19.26 -35.37 14.57
N HIS A 228 18.15 -34.74 14.18
CA HIS A 228 16.82 -34.99 14.69
C HIS A 228 15.85 -35.13 13.51
N PRO A 229 15.36 -36.34 13.19
CA PRO A 229 14.46 -36.58 12.05
C PRO A 229 13.29 -35.59 11.92
N PRO A 230 12.62 -35.14 13.02
CA PRO A 230 11.52 -34.18 12.94
C PRO A 230 11.88 -32.81 12.34
N LEU A 231 13.16 -32.40 12.37
CA LEU A 231 13.56 -31.11 11.79
C LEU A 231 13.43 -31.09 10.27
N THR A 232 13.49 -32.24 9.59
CA THR A 232 13.25 -32.35 8.15
C THR A 232 11.85 -31.84 7.78
N THR A 233 10.85 -32.20 8.58
CA THR A 233 9.47 -31.71 8.42
C THR A 233 9.38 -30.20 8.62
N TRP A 234 10.13 -29.64 9.57
CA TRP A 234 10.16 -28.20 9.82
C TRP A 234 10.71 -27.41 8.62
N PHE A 235 11.80 -27.87 7.99
CA PHE A 235 12.32 -27.27 6.74
C PHE A 235 11.28 -27.33 5.61
N GLY A 236 10.61 -28.48 5.44
CA GLY A 236 9.54 -28.63 4.45
C GLY A 236 8.39 -27.65 4.69
N THR A 237 7.90 -27.54 5.93
CA THR A 237 6.82 -26.61 6.29
C THR A 237 7.21 -25.15 6.02
N MET A 238 8.45 -24.75 6.32
CA MET A 238 8.92 -23.39 6.02
C MET A 238 8.85 -23.08 4.52
N LEU A 239 9.25 -24.03 3.67
CA LEU A 239 9.24 -23.87 2.22
C LEU A 239 7.82 -23.59 1.69
N PHE A 240 6.81 -24.27 2.23
CA PHE A 240 5.41 -24.03 1.88
C PHE A 240 4.82 -22.75 2.50
N ALA A 241 5.32 -22.34 3.67
CA ALA A 241 4.80 -21.15 4.38
C ALA A 241 5.18 -19.81 3.71
N ILE A 242 6.26 -19.78 2.92
CA ILE A 242 6.76 -18.54 2.30
C ILE A 242 5.82 -17.99 1.24
N VAL A 243 5.19 -18.88 0.45
CA VAL A 243 4.30 -18.45 -0.63
C VAL A 243 3.10 -17.65 -0.10
N PRO A 244 2.36 -18.13 0.94
CA PRO A 244 1.35 -17.31 1.60
C PRO A 244 1.93 -16.05 2.27
N LEU A 245 3.11 -16.14 2.88
CA LEU A 245 3.72 -15.00 3.59
C LEU A 245 4.12 -13.85 2.65
N ARG A 246 4.46 -14.17 1.40
CA ARG A 246 4.67 -13.17 0.35
C ARG A 246 3.36 -12.46 -0.04
N ASN A 247 2.21 -13.12 0.06
CA ASN A 247 0.92 -12.55 -0.32
C ASN A 247 0.28 -11.67 0.77
N ILE A 248 0.80 -11.67 1.99
CA ILE A 248 0.36 -10.73 3.04
C ILE A 248 1.03 -9.36 2.94
N LEU A 249 1.97 -9.20 1.99
CA LEU A 249 2.58 -7.91 1.72
C LEU A 249 1.49 -6.90 1.28
N PRO A 250 1.49 -5.67 1.82
CA PRO A 250 0.56 -4.61 1.47
C PRO A 250 0.36 -4.43 -0.03
N GLY A 251 -0.91 -4.47 -0.44
CA GLY A 251 -1.30 -4.36 -1.86
C GLY A 251 -0.94 -5.59 -2.70
N ALA A 252 -0.60 -6.72 -2.07
CA ALA A 252 -0.39 -8.04 -2.67
C ALA A 252 0.34 -7.96 -4.03
N PRO A 253 1.68 -7.79 -4.03
CA PRO A 253 2.42 -7.50 -5.25
C PRO A 253 2.11 -8.55 -6.35
N PRO A 254 1.99 -8.13 -7.62
CA PRO A 254 1.70 -9.06 -8.70
C PRO A 254 2.77 -10.15 -8.79
N PRO A 255 2.43 -11.38 -9.22
CA PRO A 255 3.43 -12.40 -9.52
C PRO A 255 4.51 -11.85 -10.47
N GLY A 256 5.78 -12.04 -10.12
CA GLY A 256 6.91 -11.55 -10.91
C GLY A 256 7.42 -10.16 -10.55
N ALA A 257 6.78 -9.49 -9.57
CA ALA A 257 7.26 -8.21 -9.06
C ALA A 257 8.72 -8.30 -8.57
N TRP A 258 9.40 -7.14 -8.52
CA TRP A 258 10.81 -7.03 -8.16
C TRP A 258 11.18 -7.76 -6.86
N ILE A 259 10.30 -7.75 -5.85
CA ILE A 259 10.51 -8.48 -4.59
C ILE A 259 10.62 -10.01 -4.78
N ASP A 260 9.90 -10.60 -5.73
CA ASP A 260 9.97 -12.05 -5.96
C ASP A 260 11.38 -12.43 -6.43
N GLN A 261 11.95 -11.60 -7.30
CA GLN A 261 13.29 -11.81 -7.87
C GLN A 261 14.40 -11.47 -6.86
N ALA A 262 14.25 -10.37 -6.13
CA ALA A 262 15.26 -9.86 -5.22
C ALA A 262 15.30 -10.61 -3.87
N LEU A 263 14.16 -11.10 -3.39
CA LEU A 263 14.03 -11.65 -2.04
C LEU A 263 13.49 -13.08 -2.06
N VAL A 264 12.29 -13.30 -2.60
CA VAL A 264 11.54 -14.54 -2.38
C VAL A 264 12.24 -15.74 -3.01
N LEU A 265 12.75 -15.59 -4.23
CA LEU A 265 13.54 -16.62 -4.90
C LEU A 265 14.75 -17.03 -4.04
N TRP A 266 15.48 -16.07 -3.48
CA TRP A 266 16.66 -16.35 -2.66
C TRP A 266 16.32 -16.99 -1.32
N VAL A 267 15.19 -16.60 -0.72
CA VAL A 267 14.65 -17.25 0.49
C VAL A 267 14.35 -18.73 0.20
N LEU A 268 13.70 -19.03 -0.93
CA LEU A 268 13.41 -20.41 -1.34
C LEU A 268 14.69 -21.21 -1.62
N VAL A 269 15.63 -20.64 -2.38
CA VAL A 269 16.94 -21.26 -2.66
C VAL A 269 17.69 -21.56 -1.36
N ALA A 270 17.74 -20.62 -0.42
CA ALA A 270 18.41 -20.79 0.86
C ALA A 270 17.79 -21.93 1.68
N LEU A 271 16.47 -22.11 1.65
CA LEU A 271 15.80 -23.21 2.34
C LEU A 271 16.04 -24.56 1.67
N VAL A 272 16.04 -24.60 0.34
CA VAL A 272 16.41 -25.81 -0.39
C VAL A 272 17.84 -26.21 -0.05
N VAL A 273 18.77 -25.25 -0.04
CA VAL A 273 20.16 -25.50 0.38
C VAL A 273 20.24 -25.98 1.82
N ALA A 274 19.52 -25.36 2.75
CA ALA A 274 19.47 -25.80 4.14
C ALA A 274 18.95 -27.25 4.26
N MET A 275 17.94 -27.60 3.47
CA MET A 275 17.38 -28.95 3.45
C MET A 275 18.36 -29.98 2.89
N VAL A 276 19.06 -29.65 1.79
CA VAL A 276 20.12 -30.51 1.23
C VAL A 276 21.24 -30.73 2.24
N LEU A 277 21.74 -29.66 2.88
CA LEU A 277 22.76 -29.75 3.92
C LEU A 277 22.29 -30.63 5.09
N TYR A 278 21.03 -30.50 5.49
CA TYR A 278 20.47 -31.31 6.57
C TYR A 278 20.41 -32.81 6.21
N VAL A 279 20.05 -33.14 4.97
CA VAL A 279 20.06 -34.52 4.45
C VAL A 279 21.48 -35.07 4.33
N GLU A 280 22.46 -34.25 3.92
CA GLU A 280 23.87 -34.66 3.94
C GLU A 280 24.37 -34.95 5.35
N ALA A 281 23.96 -34.16 6.34
CA ALA A 281 24.31 -34.40 7.73
C ALA A 281 23.74 -35.73 8.24
N TRP A 282 22.51 -36.07 7.83
CA TRP A 282 21.90 -37.36 8.12
C TRP A 282 22.73 -38.50 7.53
N TRP A 283 23.08 -38.42 6.25
CA TRP A 283 23.89 -39.44 5.56
C TRP A 283 25.26 -39.64 6.23
N LYS A 284 25.93 -38.56 6.63
CA LYS A 284 27.23 -38.63 7.31
C LYS A 284 27.16 -39.16 8.74
N GLN A 285 26.00 -39.07 9.40
CA GLN A 285 25.80 -39.53 10.78
C GLN A 285 25.17 -40.93 10.85
N SER A 286 24.70 -41.47 9.72
CA SER A 286 24.18 -42.84 9.62
C SER A 286 25.26 -43.90 9.44
N ASP A 287 26.47 -43.51 9.04
CA ASP A 287 27.70 -44.32 9.08
C ASP A 287 28.43 -44.18 10.43
#